data_AF-A0A1X2GYN2-F1
#
_entry.id   AF-A0A1X2GYN2-F1
#
_cell.length_a   1.000
_cell.length_b   1.000
_cell.length_c   1.000
_cell.angle_alpha   90.00
_cell.angle_beta   90.00
_cell.angle_gamma   90.00
#
_symmetry.space_group_name_H-M   'P 1'
#
loop_
_entity.id
_entity.type
_entity.pdbx_description
1 polymer ?
#
loop_
_entity_poly.entity_id
_entity_poly.type
_entity_poly.pdbx_seq_one_letter_code
_entity_poly.pdbx_strand_id
1 'polypeptide(L)'
;MEGDIQICYTDDPLEPMLQCLCTINRNPFKYKTYVMKECEVTRDNSNKDLLQFMHFLNEVYQPVDPEDSDAYEFQSSVSAGSIMAKVLPYTNMFDSKSVRSFSKWCTDKKLALTNASSKRMRLQKCNDDSRAVVRPLFVLKEELIQQCALKIIKLLGQYQQYINDLKSEDLHVVGYCRKSYSGISDDQRLMLLMLMARRLEERSLVDAIYVSWSSSASDPMEERDISGTGKEKLKELNAQGDTQDLLSLLASGTKKICLVVTTFAGLTTNHKDLLQVFHNHPSLDKLIVDNLVVDDTILCISRNQVLNDPNVLKDFSGRTCTVPRSK
;
A
#
# COMPACT_ATOMS: atom_id res chain seq x y z
N MET A 1 -17.82 -6.34 -32.50
CA MET A 1 -17.15 -6.45 -31.20
C MET A 1 -17.86 -5.50 -30.26
N GLU A 2 -18.91 -5.99 -29.60
CA GLU A 2 -19.51 -5.29 -28.46
C GLU A 2 -18.45 -5.31 -27.36
N GLY A 3 -17.92 -4.14 -26.99
CA GLY A 3 -17.06 -4.04 -25.83
C GLY A 3 -17.96 -4.03 -24.60
N ASP A 4 -17.76 -4.96 -23.67
CA ASP A 4 -18.46 -4.93 -22.38
C ASP A 4 -18.15 -3.59 -21.69
N ILE A 5 -19.16 -2.71 -21.62
CA ILE A 5 -19.08 -1.43 -20.91
C ILE A 5 -19.56 -1.66 -19.49
N GLN A 6 -18.79 -1.21 -18.49
CA GLN A 6 -19.15 -1.31 -17.08
C GLN A 6 -19.16 0.08 -16.42
N ILE A 7 -20.05 0.26 -15.45
CA ILE A 7 -20.09 1.46 -14.62
C ILE A 7 -18.96 1.37 -13.58
N CYS A 8 -18.11 2.37 -13.53
CA CYS A 8 -17.02 2.53 -12.57
C CYS A 8 -16.95 3.97 -12.05
N TYR A 9 -16.02 4.25 -11.15
CA TYR A 9 -15.69 5.59 -10.64
C TYR A 9 -14.18 5.71 -10.43
N THR A 10 -13.65 6.92 -10.29
CA THR A 10 -12.22 7.14 -9.96
C THR A 10 -12.05 7.42 -8.48
N ASP A 11 -12.19 8.68 -8.08
CA ASP A 11 -11.95 9.14 -6.72
C ASP A 11 -13.27 9.32 -5.97
N ASP A 12 -14.30 9.85 -6.64
CA ASP A 12 -15.64 10.05 -6.08
C ASP A 12 -16.62 8.95 -6.55
N PRO A 13 -17.12 8.07 -5.66
CA PRO A 13 -18.14 7.07 -5.99
C PRO A 13 -19.51 7.68 -6.31
N LEU A 14 -19.74 8.97 -6.11
CA LEU A 14 -20.96 9.67 -6.52
C LEU A 14 -20.88 10.23 -7.95
N GLU A 15 -19.71 10.14 -8.59
CA GLU A 15 -19.49 10.54 -9.98
C GLU A 15 -19.27 9.30 -10.88
N PRO A 16 -20.33 8.54 -11.21
CA PRO A 16 -20.20 7.34 -12.01
C PRO A 16 -19.79 7.68 -13.45
N MET A 17 -18.94 6.82 -14.00
CA MET A 17 -18.48 6.88 -15.37
C MET A 17 -18.59 5.54 -16.06
N LEU A 18 -18.85 5.57 -17.37
CA LEU A 18 -18.93 4.38 -18.21
C LEU A 18 -17.58 4.13 -18.87
N GLN A 19 -17.02 2.94 -18.65
CA GLN A 19 -15.73 2.59 -19.21
C GLN A 19 -15.76 1.15 -19.75
N CYS A 20 -15.05 0.91 -20.85
CA CYS A 20 -14.81 -0.46 -21.35
C CYS A 20 -14.12 -1.29 -20.25
N LEU A 21 -14.57 -2.54 -20.06
CA LEU A 21 -13.94 -3.51 -19.18
C LEU A 21 -12.43 -3.60 -19.42
N CYS A 22 -12.03 -3.55 -20.69
CA CYS A 22 -10.66 -3.53 -21.12
C CYS A 22 -9.84 -2.36 -20.53
N THR A 23 -10.43 -1.17 -20.40
CA THR A 23 -9.74 -0.02 -19.80
C THR A 23 -9.73 -0.09 -18.28
N ILE A 24 -10.80 -0.61 -17.67
CA ILE A 24 -10.88 -0.85 -16.23
C ILE A 24 -9.79 -1.85 -15.83
N ASN A 25 -9.71 -2.99 -16.52
CA ASN A 25 -8.72 -4.04 -16.26
C ASN A 25 -7.28 -3.55 -16.51
N ARG A 26 -7.09 -2.59 -17.43
CA ARG A 26 -5.78 -1.97 -17.67
C ARG A 26 -5.32 -1.02 -16.56
N ASN A 27 -6.21 -0.53 -15.70
CA ASN A 27 -5.85 0.25 -14.53
C ASN A 27 -6.94 0.12 -13.44
N PRO A 28 -6.99 -1.04 -12.76
CA PRO A 28 -8.06 -1.35 -11.80
C PRO A 28 -7.96 -0.50 -10.52
N PHE A 29 -6.83 0.20 -10.31
CA PHE A 29 -6.62 1.11 -9.19
C PHE A 29 -7.13 2.52 -9.48
N LYS A 30 -7.07 2.95 -10.74
CA LYS A 30 -7.69 4.19 -11.19
C LYS A 30 -9.20 4.04 -11.35
N TYR A 31 -9.66 2.96 -11.96
CA TYR A 31 -11.08 2.73 -12.25
C TYR A 31 -11.65 1.68 -11.29
N LYS A 32 -12.35 2.16 -10.26
CA LYS A 32 -12.98 1.33 -9.23
C LYS A 32 -14.39 0.95 -9.68
N THR A 33 -14.73 -0.33 -9.66
CA THR A 33 -16.08 -0.78 -10.02
C THR A 33 -17.01 -0.76 -8.80
N TYR A 34 -18.28 -0.47 -9.03
CA TYR A 34 -19.30 -0.65 -7.99
C TYR A 34 -19.47 -2.15 -7.75
N VAL A 35 -19.36 -2.56 -6.48
CA VAL A 35 -19.44 -3.98 -6.11
C VAL A 35 -20.88 -4.46 -6.34
N MET A 36 -21.06 -5.38 -7.28
CA MET A 36 -22.31 -6.15 -7.37
C MET A 36 -22.30 -7.23 -6.28
N LYS A 37 -23.46 -7.43 -5.65
CA LYS A 37 -23.65 -8.33 -4.51
C LYS A 37 -23.19 -9.75 -4.84
N GLU A 38 -22.57 -10.38 -3.84
CA GLU A 38 -22.09 -11.78 -3.76
C GLU A 38 -20.60 -11.99 -4.11
N CYS A 39 -19.77 -11.96 -3.06
CA CYS A 39 -18.46 -12.61 -3.06
C CYS A 39 -18.31 -13.37 -1.74
N GLU A 40 -18.15 -14.69 -1.83
CA GLU A 40 -17.80 -15.52 -0.67
C GLU A 40 -16.38 -15.16 -0.19
N VAL A 41 -16.22 -15.00 1.13
CA VAL A 41 -14.93 -14.75 1.77
C VAL A 41 -14.33 -16.08 2.17
N THR A 42 -13.31 -16.54 1.47
CA THR A 42 -12.48 -17.65 1.95
C THR A 42 -11.40 -17.13 2.88
N ARG A 43 -11.13 -17.84 3.99
CA ARG A 43 -9.96 -17.59 4.85
C ARG A 43 -8.69 -17.75 4.03
N ASP A 44 -8.09 -16.64 3.63
CA ASP A 44 -6.79 -16.65 2.98
C ASP A 44 -5.65 -16.70 4.03
N ASN A 45 -4.74 -17.65 3.84
CA ASN A 45 -3.56 -17.96 4.66
C ASN A 45 -2.31 -17.18 4.23
N SER A 46 -2.40 -16.33 3.21
CA SER A 46 -1.32 -15.41 2.85
C SER A 46 -0.93 -14.57 4.08
N ASN A 47 0.37 -14.38 4.31
CA ASN A 47 0.92 -13.55 5.39
C ASN A 47 0.42 -12.11 5.20
N LYS A 48 -0.78 -11.83 5.73
CA LYS A 48 -1.45 -10.53 5.62
C LYS A 48 -0.58 -9.48 6.29
N ASP A 49 -0.38 -8.38 5.59
CA ASP A 49 0.43 -7.31 6.08
C ASP A 49 -0.22 -6.76 7.35
N LEU A 50 0.54 -6.74 8.44
CA LEU A 50 0.12 -6.28 9.77
C LEU A 50 -0.57 -4.91 9.68
N LEU A 51 -0.12 -4.08 8.74
CA LEU A 51 -0.61 -2.72 8.54
C LEU A 51 -1.99 -2.66 7.88
N GLN A 52 -2.24 -3.49 6.87
CA GLN A 52 -3.56 -3.64 6.23
C GLN A 52 -4.62 -4.03 7.25
N PHE A 53 -4.26 -4.92 8.18
CA PHE A 53 -5.15 -5.29 9.27
C PHE A 53 -5.37 -4.16 10.28
N MET A 54 -4.36 -3.30 10.51
CA MET A 54 -4.53 -2.10 11.33
C MET A 54 -5.46 -1.09 10.66
N HIS A 55 -5.35 -0.89 9.34
CA HIS A 55 -6.25 -0.03 8.56
C HIS A 55 -7.68 -0.53 8.60
N PHE A 56 -7.90 -1.84 8.38
CA PHE A 56 -9.21 -2.47 8.56
C PHE A 56 -9.85 -2.14 9.91
N LEU A 57 -9.09 -2.31 11.00
CA LEU A 57 -9.60 -2.04 12.34
C LEU A 57 -9.88 -0.55 12.57
N ASN A 58 -9.05 0.33 12.03
CA ASN A 58 -9.28 1.77 12.15
C ASN A 58 -10.48 2.22 11.32
N GLU A 59 -10.71 1.66 10.13
CA GLU A 59 -11.87 1.94 9.30
C GLU A 59 -13.17 1.43 9.96
N VAL A 60 -13.17 0.18 10.44
CA VAL A 60 -14.38 -0.43 11.04
C VAL A 60 -14.75 0.15 12.40
N TYR A 61 -13.76 0.57 13.22
CA TYR A 61 -13.97 0.98 14.61
C TYR A 61 -13.46 2.40 14.87
N GLN A 62 -14.36 3.37 14.79
CA GLN A 62 -14.06 4.78 14.97
C GLN A 62 -14.35 5.26 16.41
N PRO A 63 -13.43 6.02 17.04
CA PRO A 63 -13.64 6.57 18.37
C PRO A 63 -14.50 7.85 18.37
N VAL A 64 -14.68 8.48 17.21
CA VAL A 64 -15.41 9.74 17.00
C VAL A 64 -16.38 9.53 15.85
N ASP A 65 -17.47 10.30 15.83
CA ASP A 65 -18.48 10.26 14.77
C ASP A 65 -17.83 10.61 13.41
N PRO A 66 -17.78 9.69 12.44
CA PRO A 66 -17.36 10.02 11.10
C PRO A 66 -18.45 10.87 10.45
N GLU A 67 -18.09 12.01 9.84
CA GLU A 67 -19.03 12.97 9.26
C GLU A 67 -19.96 12.34 8.17
N ASP A 68 -19.65 11.14 7.67
CA ASP A 68 -20.52 10.25 6.88
C ASP A 68 -21.35 9.30 7.79
N SER A 69 -22.42 9.85 8.35
CA SER A 69 -23.23 9.25 9.42
C SER A 69 -24.02 7.98 9.03
N ASP A 70 -24.27 7.71 7.75
CA ASP A 70 -25.15 6.60 7.33
C ASP A 70 -24.46 5.23 7.29
N ALA A 71 -23.12 5.17 7.25
CA ALA A 71 -22.38 3.92 7.14
C ALA A 71 -22.08 3.28 8.52
N TYR A 72 -22.22 4.03 9.61
CA TYR A 72 -21.80 3.64 10.95
C TYR A 72 -22.96 3.59 11.94
N GLU A 73 -22.84 2.69 12.90
CA GLU A 73 -23.76 2.56 14.04
C GLU A 73 -23.01 2.81 15.34
N PHE A 74 -23.54 3.71 16.17
CA PHE A 74 -22.96 3.95 17.48
C PHE A 74 -23.26 2.79 18.43
N GLN A 75 -22.20 2.15 18.93
CA GLN A 75 -22.27 1.07 19.91
C GLN A 75 -21.66 1.53 21.23
N SER A 76 -22.49 1.62 22.27
CA SER A 76 -22.08 2.15 23.58
C SER A 76 -21.13 1.25 24.38
N SER A 77 -20.98 -0.01 23.97
CA SER A 77 -20.27 -1.05 24.73
C SER A 77 -19.61 -2.11 23.83
N VAL A 78 -18.54 -1.72 23.13
CA VAL A 78 -17.74 -2.62 22.31
C VAL A 78 -16.56 -3.17 23.11
N SER A 79 -16.41 -4.50 23.16
CA SER A 79 -15.32 -5.16 23.90
C SER A 79 -14.20 -5.62 22.96
N ALA A 80 -12.98 -5.78 23.48
CA ALA A 80 -11.89 -6.40 22.72
C ALA A 80 -12.23 -7.83 22.25
N GLY A 81 -13.03 -8.57 23.04
CA GLY A 81 -13.47 -9.91 22.68
C GLY A 81 -14.47 -9.94 21.52
N SER A 82 -15.40 -8.98 21.48
CA SER A 82 -16.35 -8.87 20.37
C SER A 82 -15.65 -8.42 19.08
N ILE A 83 -14.69 -7.49 19.17
CA ILE A 83 -13.85 -7.10 18.02
C ILE A 83 -13.07 -8.32 17.52
N MET A 84 -12.38 -9.03 18.42
CA MET A 84 -11.60 -10.21 18.06
C MET A 84 -12.47 -11.28 17.38
N ALA A 85 -13.66 -11.56 17.92
CA ALA A 85 -14.60 -12.51 17.32
C ALA A 85 -15.03 -12.10 15.90
N LYS A 86 -15.25 -10.80 15.64
CA LYS A 86 -15.62 -10.28 14.32
C LYS A 86 -14.47 -10.33 13.31
N VAL A 87 -13.21 -10.29 13.74
CA VAL A 87 -12.05 -10.26 12.83
C VAL A 87 -11.42 -11.62 12.53
N LEU A 88 -11.61 -12.61 13.41
CA LEU A 88 -11.10 -13.99 13.23
C LEU A 88 -11.56 -14.71 11.94
N PRO A 89 -12.69 -14.37 11.30
CA PRO A 89 -13.00 -14.89 9.96
C PRO A 89 -12.01 -14.41 8.88
N TYR A 90 -11.37 -13.26 9.08
CA TYR A 90 -10.57 -12.57 8.06
C TYR A 90 -9.06 -12.71 8.25
N THR A 91 -8.59 -13.18 9.41
CA THR A 91 -7.16 -13.32 9.72
C THR A 91 -6.87 -14.51 10.62
N ASN A 92 -5.72 -15.14 10.42
CA ASN A 92 -5.18 -16.21 11.27
C ASN A 92 -4.21 -15.68 12.36
N MET A 93 -3.89 -14.38 12.33
CA MET A 93 -2.89 -13.75 13.21
C MET A 93 -3.19 -13.94 14.71
N PHE A 94 -4.46 -14.14 15.06
CA PHE A 94 -4.93 -14.22 16.43
C PHE A 94 -5.53 -15.57 16.81
N ASP A 95 -5.42 -16.59 15.96
CA ASP A 95 -6.01 -17.92 16.18
C ASP A 95 -5.55 -18.56 17.50
N SER A 96 -4.29 -18.32 17.89
CA SER A 96 -3.69 -18.81 19.13
C SER A 96 -3.58 -17.76 20.23
N LYS A 97 -4.17 -16.57 20.03
CA LYS A 97 -4.01 -15.43 20.95
C LYS A 97 -5.22 -15.31 21.87
N SER A 98 -4.97 -14.93 23.12
CA SER A 98 -6.05 -14.58 24.05
C SER A 98 -6.62 -13.19 23.75
N VAL A 99 -7.85 -12.91 24.20
CA VAL A 99 -8.45 -11.55 24.13
C VAL A 99 -7.56 -10.51 24.82
N ARG A 100 -6.84 -10.87 25.88
CA ARG A 100 -5.88 -9.98 26.56
C ARG A 100 -4.69 -9.66 25.67
N SER A 101 -4.16 -10.67 24.99
CA SER A 101 -3.05 -10.50 24.04
C SER A 101 -3.46 -9.62 22.87
N PHE A 102 -4.67 -9.82 22.32
CA PHE A 102 -5.25 -8.96 21.28
C PHE A 102 -5.43 -7.51 21.78
N SER A 103 -6.04 -7.30 22.94
CA SER A 103 -6.23 -5.96 23.50
C SER A 103 -4.92 -5.23 23.77
N LYS A 104 -3.89 -5.95 24.23
CA LYS A 104 -2.54 -5.40 24.39
C LYS A 104 -1.95 -5.01 23.04
N TRP A 105 -2.06 -5.88 22.05
CA TRP A 105 -1.59 -5.60 20.69
C TRP A 105 -2.25 -4.35 20.08
N CYS A 106 -3.57 -4.16 20.25
CA CYS A 106 -4.25 -2.94 19.78
C CYS A 106 -3.68 -1.66 20.41
N THR A 107 -3.33 -1.73 21.70
CA THR A 107 -2.72 -0.61 22.45
C THR A 107 -1.29 -0.36 21.98
N ASP A 108 -0.49 -1.43 21.86
CA ASP A 108 0.91 -1.34 21.43
C ASP A 108 1.00 -0.78 20.00
N LYS A 109 0.02 -1.10 19.14
CA LYS A 109 -0.12 -0.56 17.78
C LYS A 109 -0.86 0.76 17.66
N LYS A 110 -1.30 1.34 18.79
CA LYS A 110 -1.96 2.65 18.86
C LYS A 110 -3.16 2.78 17.91
N LEU A 111 -3.99 1.73 17.84
CA LEU A 111 -5.19 1.75 16.99
C LEU A 111 -6.17 2.85 17.44
N ALA A 112 -6.88 3.45 16.49
CA ALA A 112 -7.80 4.57 16.74
C ALA A 112 -8.86 4.23 17.80
N LEU A 113 -9.38 3.00 17.78
CA LEU A 113 -10.32 2.47 18.77
C LEU A 113 -9.83 2.58 20.23
N THR A 114 -8.51 2.68 20.46
CA THR A 114 -7.93 2.80 21.80
C THR A 114 -8.00 4.22 22.37
N ASN A 115 -8.31 5.21 21.53
CA ASN A 115 -8.48 6.61 21.91
C ASN A 115 -9.82 6.88 22.61
N ALA A 116 -10.86 6.08 22.33
CA ALA A 116 -12.15 6.19 23.01
C ALA A 116 -12.02 5.87 24.51
N SER A 117 -12.74 6.55 25.39
CA SER A 117 -12.69 6.26 26.82
C SER A 117 -13.20 4.84 27.13
N SER A 118 -12.58 4.16 28.09
CA SER A 118 -12.93 2.78 28.45
C SER A 118 -13.61 2.70 29.81
N LYS A 119 -14.66 1.88 29.91
CA LYS A 119 -15.33 1.54 31.18
C LYS A 119 -15.25 0.04 31.43
N ARG A 120 -15.17 -0.39 32.70
CA ARG A 120 -15.36 -1.80 33.06
C ARG A 120 -16.84 -2.09 33.18
N MET A 121 -17.33 -3.11 32.48
CA MET A 121 -18.71 -3.53 32.50
C MET A 121 -18.80 -5.03 32.80
N ARG A 122 -19.85 -5.45 33.50
CA ARG A 122 -20.15 -6.86 33.76
C ARG A 122 -20.75 -7.45 32.48
N LEU A 123 -20.16 -8.51 31.94
CA LEU A 123 -20.76 -9.20 30.80
C LEU A 123 -21.85 -10.13 31.31
N GLN A 124 -23.07 -9.97 30.81
CA GLN A 124 -24.18 -10.85 31.16
C GLN A 124 -24.10 -12.11 30.27
N LYS A 125 -23.23 -13.06 30.63
CA LYS A 125 -23.26 -14.43 30.08
C LYS A 125 -23.18 -15.42 31.24
N CYS A 126 -23.92 -16.52 31.07
CA CYS A 126 -24.26 -17.54 32.06
C CYS A 126 -23.13 -17.82 33.07
N ASN A 127 -23.41 -17.57 34.36
CA ASN A 127 -22.68 -18.03 35.55
C ASN A 127 -21.18 -17.68 35.71
N ASP A 128 -20.57 -16.88 34.83
CA ASP A 128 -19.19 -16.42 35.02
C ASP A 128 -19.14 -14.91 35.26
N ASP A 129 -18.57 -14.51 36.40
CA ASP A 129 -18.57 -13.14 36.90
C ASP A 129 -17.49 -12.27 36.23
N SER A 130 -17.34 -12.44 34.93
CA SER A 130 -16.29 -11.85 34.14
C SER A 130 -16.59 -10.37 33.84
N ARG A 131 -15.71 -9.50 34.33
CA ARG A 131 -15.72 -8.07 33.99
C ARG A 131 -14.89 -7.85 32.73
N ALA A 132 -15.49 -7.22 31.72
CA ALA A 132 -14.78 -6.83 30.50
C ALA A 132 -14.58 -5.31 30.44
N VAL A 133 -13.50 -4.91 29.77
CA VAL A 133 -13.29 -3.51 29.38
C VAL A 133 -14.05 -3.28 28.08
N VAL A 134 -14.92 -2.28 28.08
CA VAL A 134 -15.72 -1.88 26.91
C VAL A 134 -15.50 -0.41 26.59
N ARG A 135 -15.70 -0.04 25.31
CA ARG A 135 -15.55 1.32 24.79
C ARG A 135 -16.79 1.70 23.96
N PRO A 136 -17.26 2.96 24.02
CA PRO A 136 -18.20 3.47 23.06
C PRO A 136 -17.48 3.71 21.73
N LEU A 137 -17.97 3.16 20.62
CA LEU A 137 -17.37 3.29 19.29
C LEU A 137 -18.47 3.43 18.23
N PHE A 138 -18.16 4.16 17.17
CA PHE A 138 -18.92 4.10 15.92
C PHE A 138 -18.39 2.91 15.13
N VAL A 139 -19.27 1.96 14.83
CA VAL A 139 -18.93 0.70 14.20
C VAL A 139 -19.56 0.65 12.82
N LEU A 140 -18.76 0.34 11.80
CA LEU A 140 -19.25 0.20 10.44
C LEU A 140 -20.37 -0.87 10.40
N LYS A 141 -21.45 -0.62 9.64
CA LYS A 141 -22.57 -1.57 9.49
C LYS A 141 -22.09 -2.93 9.01
N GLU A 142 -22.71 -4.00 9.51
CA GLU A 142 -22.26 -5.39 9.28
C GLU A 142 -22.14 -5.73 7.79
N GLU A 143 -23.09 -5.25 6.97
CA GLU A 143 -23.11 -5.41 5.51
C GLU A 143 -21.95 -4.73 4.78
N LEU A 144 -21.31 -3.74 5.41
CA LEU A 144 -20.16 -3.01 4.89
C LEU A 144 -18.84 -3.54 5.46
N ILE A 145 -18.84 -4.12 6.67
CA ILE A 145 -17.63 -4.76 7.26
C ILE A 145 -17.08 -5.84 6.34
N GLN A 146 -17.94 -6.71 5.81
CA GLN A 146 -17.51 -7.78 4.91
C GLN A 146 -16.86 -7.19 3.63
N GLN A 147 -17.39 -6.08 3.12
CA GLN A 147 -16.87 -5.42 1.93
C GLN A 147 -15.50 -4.78 2.20
N CYS A 148 -15.35 -4.09 3.34
CA CYS A 148 -14.08 -3.54 3.80
C CYS A 148 -13.02 -4.64 3.96
N ALA A 149 -13.38 -5.76 4.60
CA ALA A 149 -12.48 -6.90 4.75
C ALA A 149 -12.09 -7.50 3.39
N LEU A 150 -13.05 -7.66 2.47
CA LEU A 150 -12.79 -8.18 1.12
C LEU A 150 -11.84 -7.30 0.32
N LYS A 151 -12.01 -5.97 0.38
CA LYS A 151 -11.10 -5.03 -0.29
C LYS A 151 -9.67 -5.26 0.18
N ILE A 152 -9.45 -5.30 1.49
CA ILE A 152 -8.13 -5.44 2.07
C ILE A 152 -7.51 -6.82 1.78
N ILE A 153 -8.28 -7.89 1.90
CA ILE A 153 -7.80 -9.26 1.61
C ILE A 153 -7.42 -9.40 0.14
N LYS A 154 -8.25 -8.87 -0.77
CA LYS A 154 -8.05 -9.05 -2.22
C LYS A 154 -7.02 -8.09 -2.80
N LEU A 155 -6.73 -6.96 -2.14
CA LEU A 155 -5.90 -5.88 -2.68
C LEU A 155 -4.52 -6.34 -3.14
N LEU A 156 -3.80 -7.11 -2.30
CA LEU A 156 -2.47 -7.61 -2.66
C LEU A 156 -2.54 -8.58 -3.86
N GLY A 157 -3.48 -9.51 -3.85
CA GLY A 157 -3.66 -10.47 -4.95
C GLY A 157 -4.05 -9.78 -6.27
N GLN A 158 -4.93 -8.79 -6.21
CA GLN A 158 -5.30 -7.96 -7.36
C GLN A 158 -4.12 -7.15 -7.88
N TYR A 159 -3.29 -6.61 -6.98
CA TYR A 159 -2.07 -5.90 -7.36
C TYR A 159 -1.05 -6.81 -8.03
N GLN A 160 -0.78 -7.97 -7.46
CA GLN A 160 0.11 -8.95 -8.05
C GLN A 160 -0.39 -9.44 -9.41
N GLN A 161 -1.71 -9.66 -9.55
CA GLN A 161 -2.31 -10.00 -10.84
C GLN A 161 -2.10 -8.89 -11.85
N TYR A 162 -2.36 -7.63 -11.47
CA TYR A 162 -2.12 -6.48 -12.34
C TYR A 162 -0.66 -6.39 -12.81
N ILE A 163 0.32 -6.62 -11.92
CA ILE A 163 1.73 -6.68 -12.32
C ILE A 163 1.98 -7.81 -13.33
N ASN A 164 1.42 -9.00 -13.11
CA ASN A 164 1.56 -10.11 -14.05
C ASN A 164 0.91 -9.80 -15.41
N ASP A 165 -0.22 -9.09 -15.42
CA ASP A 165 -0.87 -8.66 -16.65
C ASP A 165 0.04 -7.69 -17.42
N LEU A 166 0.71 -6.73 -16.74
CA LEU A 166 1.69 -5.85 -17.38
C LEU A 166 2.85 -6.63 -18.02
N LYS A 167 3.34 -7.67 -17.34
CA LYS A 167 4.39 -8.54 -17.90
C LYS A 167 3.90 -9.33 -19.12
N SER A 168 2.64 -9.77 -19.11
CA SER A 168 2.02 -10.45 -20.25
C SER A 168 1.85 -9.52 -21.46
N GLU A 169 1.77 -8.20 -21.24
CA GLU A 169 1.80 -7.15 -22.25
C GLU A 169 3.24 -6.77 -22.71
N ASP A 170 4.25 -7.59 -22.38
CA ASP A 170 5.68 -7.40 -22.68
C ASP A 170 6.31 -6.12 -22.06
N LEU A 171 5.73 -5.61 -20.97
CA LEU A 171 6.44 -4.64 -20.13
C LEU A 171 7.42 -5.36 -19.22
N HIS A 172 8.65 -4.87 -19.17
CA HIS A 172 9.62 -5.28 -18.17
C HIS A 172 9.39 -4.49 -16.88
N VAL A 173 9.06 -5.19 -15.80
CA VAL A 173 8.69 -4.56 -14.53
C VAL A 173 9.92 -4.53 -13.62
N VAL A 174 10.44 -3.35 -13.32
CA VAL A 174 11.66 -3.19 -12.51
C VAL A 174 11.37 -2.39 -11.25
N GLY A 175 11.97 -2.78 -10.14
CA GLY A 175 11.88 -2.11 -8.86
C GLY A 175 13.01 -1.10 -8.68
N TYR A 176 12.72 0.00 -8.00
CA TYR A 176 13.75 0.94 -7.54
C TYR A 176 13.54 1.32 -6.08
N CYS A 177 14.63 1.35 -5.32
CA CYS A 177 14.64 1.92 -3.98
C CYS A 177 15.93 2.69 -3.70
N ARG A 178 15.91 3.50 -2.65
CA ARG A 178 17.06 4.33 -2.28
C ARG A 178 17.14 4.58 -0.79
N LYS A 179 18.34 4.95 -0.32
CA LYS A 179 18.51 5.47 1.04
C LYS A 179 19.12 6.87 1.07
N SER A 180 18.62 7.69 1.99
CA SER A 180 19.10 9.06 2.19
C SER A 180 20.45 9.12 2.88
N TYR A 181 21.20 10.19 2.63
CA TYR A 181 22.31 10.61 3.49
C TYR A 181 21.83 10.61 4.94
N SER A 182 22.50 9.81 5.78
CA SER A 182 22.17 9.65 7.18
C SER A 182 23.39 9.11 7.91
N GLY A 183 23.56 9.50 9.18
CA GLY A 183 24.66 9.03 10.05
C GLY A 183 24.47 7.60 10.56
N ILE A 184 23.70 6.77 9.86
CA ILE A 184 23.52 5.34 10.19
C ILE A 184 24.72 4.54 9.69
N SER A 185 24.98 3.38 10.31
CA SER A 185 26.04 2.49 9.85
C SER A 185 25.72 1.88 8.49
N ASP A 186 26.75 1.38 7.82
CA ASP A 186 26.60 0.67 6.55
C ASP A 186 25.73 -0.59 6.68
N ASP A 187 25.88 -1.35 7.77
CA ASP A 187 25.06 -2.55 8.02
C ASP A 187 23.58 -2.20 8.22
N GLN A 188 23.29 -1.11 8.95
CA GLN A 188 21.92 -0.63 9.13
C GLN A 188 21.33 -0.16 7.81
N ARG A 189 22.13 0.50 6.97
CA ARG A 189 21.72 0.92 5.64
C ARG A 189 21.43 -0.26 4.73
N LEU A 190 22.31 -1.25 4.71
CA LEU A 190 22.14 -2.50 3.97
C LEU A 190 20.85 -3.20 4.38
N MET A 191 20.63 -3.38 5.69
CA MET A 191 19.41 -3.99 6.22
C MET A 191 18.15 -3.24 5.76
N LEU A 192 18.14 -1.90 5.82
CA LEU A 192 16.99 -1.11 5.40
C LEU A 192 16.73 -1.20 3.89
N LEU A 193 17.79 -1.21 3.08
CA LEU A 193 17.69 -1.38 1.63
C LEU A 193 17.20 -2.80 1.28
N MET A 194 17.70 -3.83 1.97
CA MET A 194 17.25 -5.21 1.82
C MET A 194 15.76 -5.36 2.13
N LEU A 195 15.28 -4.71 3.20
CA LEU A 195 13.84 -4.68 3.52
C LEU A 195 13.01 -3.98 2.44
N MET A 196 13.53 -2.94 1.80
CA MET A 196 12.84 -2.27 0.69
C MET A 196 12.85 -3.12 -0.58
N ALA A 197 13.99 -3.71 -0.94
CA ALA A 197 14.13 -4.61 -2.07
C ALA A 197 13.20 -5.82 -1.96
N ARG A 198 13.22 -6.51 -0.81
CA ARG A 198 12.35 -7.65 -0.53
C ARG A 198 10.86 -7.33 -0.71
N ARG A 199 10.42 -6.12 -0.35
CA ARG A 199 9.02 -5.69 -0.59
C ARG A 199 8.71 -5.57 -2.07
N LEU A 200 9.65 -5.05 -2.86
CA LEU A 200 9.49 -4.98 -4.32
C LEU A 200 9.42 -6.39 -4.93
N GLU A 201 10.24 -7.34 -4.46
CA GLU A 201 10.19 -8.74 -4.90
C GLU A 201 8.86 -9.41 -4.49
N GLU A 202 8.52 -9.41 -3.20
CA GLU A 202 7.41 -10.21 -2.68
C GLU A 202 6.03 -9.62 -3.03
N ARG A 203 5.89 -8.29 -3.07
CA ARG A 203 4.59 -7.63 -3.29
C ARG A 203 4.40 -7.19 -4.73
N SER A 204 5.43 -6.54 -5.27
CA SER A 204 5.38 -5.94 -6.61
C SER A 204 5.93 -6.86 -7.69
N LEU A 205 6.34 -8.09 -7.33
CA LEU A 205 6.80 -9.15 -8.25
C LEU A 205 7.77 -8.62 -9.32
N VAL A 206 8.68 -7.72 -8.98
CA VAL A 206 9.56 -7.09 -9.97
C VAL A 206 10.55 -8.11 -10.56
N ASP A 207 10.94 -7.92 -11.82
CA ASP A 207 11.89 -8.79 -12.53
C ASP A 207 13.35 -8.48 -12.17
N ALA A 208 13.63 -7.22 -11.80
CA ALA A 208 14.94 -6.71 -11.42
C ALA A 208 14.77 -5.54 -10.44
N ILE A 209 15.76 -5.31 -9.58
CA ILE A 209 15.81 -4.26 -8.57
C ILE A 209 17.08 -3.45 -8.74
N TYR A 210 16.89 -2.13 -8.78
CA TYR A 210 17.96 -1.14 -8.78
C TYR A 210 17.94 -0.35 -7.48
N VAL A 211 19.11 -0.07 -6.94
CA VAL A 211 19.24 0.50 -5.59
C VAL A 211 20.24 1.64 -5.56
N SER A 212 19.77 2.82 -5.13
CA SER A 212 20.68 3.92 -4.80
C SER A 212 21.14 3.81 -3.35
N TRP A 213 22.44 3.59 -3.16
CA TRP A 213 23.03 3.38 -1.83
C TRP A 213 22.85 4.59 -0.93
N SER A 214 23.15 5.79 -1.45
CA SER A 214 23.16 7.02 -0.67
C SER A 214 22.99 8.25 -1.54
N SER A 215 21.74 8.68 -1.72
CA SER A 215 21.37 9.88 -2.47
C SER A 215 20.39 10.74 -1.66
N SER A 216 20.16 12.01 -1.98
CA SER A 216 18.96 12.72 -1.51
C SER A 216 17.79 12.37 -2.42
N ALA A 217 16.56 12.51 -1.90
CA ALA A 217 15.39 12.38 -2.75
C ALA A 217 15.23 13.59 -3.67
N SER A 218 15.81 14.73 -3.31
CA SER A 218 15.79 15.96 -4.11
C SER A 218 16.84 15.98 -5.22
N ASP A 219 17.86 15.13 -5.14
CA ASP A 219 18.97 15.13 -6.10
C ASP A 219 18.46 14.63 -7.45
N PRO A 220 18.88 15.25 -8.57
CA PRO A 220 18.59 14.78 -9.91
C PRO A 220 18.97 13.30 -10.07
N MET A 221 18.15 12.50 -10.75
CA MET A 221 18.42 11.07 -10.89
C MET A 221 19.75 10.79 -11.61
N GLU A 222 20.10 11.60 -12.60
CA GLU A 222 21.35 11.49 -13.36
C GLU A 222 22.61 11.73 -12.49
N GLU A 223 22.49 12.46 -11.39
CA GLU A 223 23.61 12.79 -10.50
C GLU A 223 23.87 11.71 -9.42
N ARG A 224 22.98 10.73 -9.27
CA ARG A 224 23.05 9.74 -8.19
C ARG A 224 24.05 8.65 -8.50
N ASP A 225 24.76 8.18 -7.48
CA ASP A 225 25.68 7.04 -7.55
C ASP A 225 26.84 7.18 -8.56
N ILE A 226 27.12 8.38 -9.09
CA ILE A 226 28.25 8.66 -10.01
C ILE A 226 29.60 8.22 -9.40
N SER A 227 29.79 8.41 -8.09
CA SER A 227 31.04 8.04 -7.42
C SER A 227 31.23 6.53 -7.23
N GLY A 228 30.22 5.71 -7.53
CA GLY A 228 30.22 4.26 -7.27
C GLY A 228 30.22 3.90 -5.78
N THR A 229 29.97 4.86 -4.89
CA THR A 229 29.97 4.61 -3.44
C THR A 229 28.90 3.60 -3.05
N GLY A 230 29.32 2.49 -2.43
CA GLY A 230 28.40 1.44 -1.99
C GLY A 230 28.11 0.37 -3.03
N LYS A 231 28.63 0.48 -4.27
CA LYS A 231 28.40 -0.50 -5.35
C LYS A 231 28.82 -1.92 -4.96
N GLU A 232 29.93 -2.07 -4.22
CA GLU A 232 30.37 -3.37 -3.69
C GLU A 232 29.36 -4.00 -2.71
N LYS A 233 28.69 -3.17 -1.89
CA LYS A 233 27.69 -3.63 -0.93
C LYS A 233 26.35 -3.98 -1.60
N LEU A 234 26.07 -3.42 -2.78
CA LEU A 234 24.87 -3.78 -3.55
C LEU A 234 24.89 -5.25 -3.99
N LYS A 235 26.08 -5.87 -4.10
CA LYS A 235 26.21 -7.32 -4.39
C LYS A 235 25.56 -8.19 -3.31
N GLU A 236 25.43 -7.68 -2.09
CA GLU A 236 24.77 -8.38 -0.98
C GLU A 236 23.23 -8.27 -1.05
N LEU A 237 22.68 -7.35 -1.86
CA LEU A 237 21.24 -7.06 -1.94
C LEU A 237 20.49 -7.81 -3.05
N ASN A 238 21.17 -8.70 -3.80
CA ASN A 238 20.65 -9.29 -5.04
C ASN A 238 20.14 -8.23 -6.05
N ALA A 239 20.64 -7.00 -5.95
CA ALA A 239 20.29 -5.91 -6.84
C ALA A 239 21.03 -6.04 -8.17
N GLN A 240 20.35 -5.72 -9.27
CA GLN A 240 20.93 -5.74 -10.61
C GLN A 240 21.83 -4.53 -10.89
N GLY A 241 21.73 -3.48 -10.08
CA GLY A 241 22.61 -2.33 -10.18
C GLY A 241 22.18 -1.13 -9.33
N ASP A 242 22.89 -0.02 -9.55
CA ASP A 242 22.61 1.28 -8.95
C ASP A 242 21.71 2.17 -9.84
N THR A 243 21.57 3.45 -9.51
CA THR A 243 20.77 4.39 -10.33
C THR A 243 21.32 4.54 -11.75
N GLN A 244 22.64 4.51 -11.93
CA GLN A 244 23.25 4.66 -13.26
C GLN A 244 23.01 3.43 -14.13
N ASP A 245 23.01 2.24 -13.51
CA ASP A 245 22.64 0.99 -14.18
C ASP A 245 21.14 1.02 -14.61
N LEU A 246 20.25 1.58 -13.80
CA LEU A 246 18.84 1.80 -14.17
C LEU A 246 18.69 2.78 -15.34
N LEU A 247 19.37 3.93 -15.29
CA LEU A 247 19.32 4.92 -16.36
C LEU A 247 19.87 4.35 -17.68
N SER A 248 20.90 3.50 -17.59
CA SER A 248 21.45 2.78 -18.74
C SER A 248 20.44 1.79 -19.34
N LEU A 249 19.72 1.03 -18.49
CA LEU A 249 18.61 0.18 -18.94
C LEU A 249 17.53 0.99 -19.66
N LEU A 250 17.12 2.13 -19.07
CA LEU A 250 16.14 3.03 -19.65
C LEU A 250 16.62 3.61 -20.99
N ALA A 251 17.87 4.02 -21.08
CA ALA A 251 18.47 4.55 -22.31
C ALA A 251 18.59 3.49 -23.44
N SER A 252 18.66 2.20 -23.09
CA SER A 252 18.80 1.12 -24.09
C SER A 252 17.65 1.07 -25.10
N GLY A 253 16.45 1.51 -24.71
CA GLY A 253 15.26 1.53 -25.58
C GLY A 253 14.76 0.15 -26.02
N THR A 254 15.30 -0.94 -25.47
CA THR A 254 15.06 -2.31 -25.95
C THR A 254 13.69 -2.85 -25.59
N LYS A 255 13.15 -2.46 -24.42
CA LYS A 255 11.83 -2.85 -23.93
C LYS A 255 11.12 -1.67 -23.30
N LYS A 256 9.79 -1.74 -23.27
CA LYS A 256 8.98 -0.86 -22.43
C LYS A 256 9.16 -1.26 -20.97
N ILE A 257 9.36 -0.25 -20.11
CA ILE A 257 9.69 -0.44 -18.71
C ILE A 257 8.57 0.15 -17.85
N CYS A 258 8.14 -0.66 -16.87
CA CYS A 258 7.32 -0.23 -15.76
C CYS A 258 8.20 -0.12 -14.52
N LEU A 259 8.43 1.10 -14.05
CA LEU A 259 9.21 1.35 -12.84
C LEU A 259 8.30 1.28 -11.61
N VAL A 260 8.66 0.47 -10.60
CA VAL A 260 7.91 0.33 -9.36
C VAL A 260 8.73 0.84 -8.18
N VAL A 261 8.12 1.68 -7.34
CA VAL A 261 8.74 2.23 -6.12
C VAL A 261 7.81 2.13 -4.93
N THR A 262 8.36 2.04 -3.72
CA THR A 262 7.55 1.84 -2.49
C THR A 262 7.00 3.12 -1.86
N THR A 263 7.49 4.29 -2.28
CA THR A 263 7.01 5.60 -1.84
C THR A 263 7.44 6.67 -2.84
N PHE A 264 6.76 7.82 -2.87
CA PHE A 264 7.16 8.98 -3.67
C PHE A 264 8.63 9.37 -3.45
N ALA A 265 9.02 9.64 -2.20
CA ALA A 265 10.39 9.99 -1.83
C ALA A 265 11.39 8.82 -1.99
N GLY A 266 10.88 7.59 -2.12
CA GLY A 266 11.65 6.39 -2.50
C GLY A 266 12.08 6.41 -3.96
N LEU A 267 11.45 7.23 -4.81
CA LEU A 267 11.97 7.59 -6.12
C LEU A 267 12.67 8.95 -6.06
N THR A 268 11.91 10.01 -5.82
CA THR A 268 12.38 11.40 -5.88
C THR A 268 11.38 12.33 -5.19
N THR A 269 11.86 13.48 -4.73
CA THR A 269 11.00 14.61 -4.34
C THR A 269 11.08 15.77 -5.34
N ASN A 270 11.78 15.56 -6.45
CA ASN A 270 11.99 16.53 -7.52
C ASN A 270 11.15 16.12 -8.73
N HIS A 271 9.89 16.55 -8.77
CA HIS A 271 8.97 16.21 -9.87
C HIS A 271 9.40 16.78 -11.22
N LYS A 272 10.17 17.89 -11.24
CA LYS A 272 10.68 18.50 -12.47
C LYS A 272 11.76 17.62 -13.10
N ASP A 273 12.67 17.12 -12.27
CA ASP A 273 13.67 16.12 -12.69
C ASP A 273 12.98 14.83 -13.16
N LEU A 274 11.95 14.36 -12.43
CA LEU A 274 11.18 13.19 -12.87
C LEU A 274 10.52 13.39 -14.24
N LEU A 275 9.94 14.56 -14.50
CA LEU A 275 9.40 14.91 -15.82
C LEU A 275 10.51 14.84 -16.89
N GLN A 276 11.69 15.35 -16.59
CA GLN A 276 12.84 15.29 -17.50
C GLN A 276 13.27 13.84 -17.77
N VAL A 277 13.26 12.97 -16.76
CA VAL A 277 13.53 11.52 -16.92
C VAL A 277 12.52 10.89 -17.87
N PHE A 278 11.22 11.21 -17.77
CA PHE A 278 10.24 10.75 -18.74
C PHE A 278 10.57 11.26 -20.15
N HIS A 279 10.94 12.53 -20.33
CA HIS A 279 11.33 13.04 -21.65
C HIS A 279 12.57 12.33 -22.22
N ASN A 280 13.62 12.17 -21.41
CA ASN A 280 14.92 11.62 -21.82
C ASN A 280 14.87 10.12 -22.09
N HIS A 281 13.95 9.38 -21.47
CA HIS A 281 13.88 7.93 -21.54
C HIS A 281 12.53 7.44 -22.10
N PRO A 282 12.38 7.30 -23.44
CA PRO A 282 11.15 6.82 -24.07
C PRO A 282 10.70 5.42 -23.66
N SER A 283 11.63 4.58 -23.20
CA SER A 283 11.34 3.23 -22.70
C SER A 283 10.53 3.23 -21.40
N LEU A 284 10.61 4.30 -20.59
CA LEU A 284 9.82 4.43 -19.38
C LEU A 284 8.35 4.69 -19.77
N ASP A 285 7.54 3.63 -19.72
CA ASP A 285 6.15 3.60 -20.16
C ASP A 285 5.19 3.80 -18.97
N LYS A 286 5.52 3.24 -17.80
CA LYS A 286 4.72 3.36 -16.57
C LYS A 286 5.57 3.56 -15.33
N LEU A 287 5.00 4.25 -14.35
CA LEU A 287 5.49 4.40 -13.00
C LEU A 287 4.40 3.98 -12.01
N ILE A 288 4.75 3.06 -11.11
CA ILE A 288 3.88 2.58 -10.04
C ILE A 288 4.48 2.99 -8.70
N VAL A 289 3.66 3.59 -7.84
CA VAL A 289 3.98 3.81 -6.43
C VAL A 289 3.17 2.83 -5.59
N ASP A 290 3.83 1.79 -5.08
CA ASP A 290 3.29 0.80 -4.14
C ASP A 290 3.29 1.38 -2.71
N ASN A 291 2.26 2.16 -2.39
CA ASN A 291 2.02 2.72 -1.06
C ASN A 291 1.15 1.80 -0.20
N LEU A 292 0.99 0.53 -0.56
CA LEU A 292 0.15 -0.40 0.18
C LEU A 292 0.59 -0.54 1.65
N VAL A 293 1.87 -0.31 1.97
CA VAL A 293 2.40 -0.30 3.37
C VAL A 293 2.28 1.08 4.04
N VAL A 294 1.53 2.01 3.48
CA VAL A 294 1.33 3.33 4.08
C VAL A 294 -0.15 3.56 4.26
N ASP A 295 -0.94 3.41 3.20
CA ASP A 295 -2.34 3.82 3.15
C ASP A 295 -3.21 2.93 2.23
N ASP A 296 -2.74 1.71 1.93
CA ASP A 296 -3.45 0.79 1.03
C ASP A 296 -3.69 1.34 -0.38
N THR A 297 -2.92 2.35 -0.81
CA THR A 297 -3.02 2.92 -2.15
C THR A 297 -1.95 2.40 -3.10
N ILE A 298 -2.32 2.34 -4.38
CA ILE A 298 -1.41 2.09 -5.50
C ILE A 298 -1.65 3.20 -6.51
N LEU A 299 -0.62 3.98 -6.80
CA LEU A 299 -0.68 5.00 -7.84
C LEU A 299 -0.04 4.45 -9.11
N CYS A 300 -0.80 4.42 -10.21
CA CYS A 300 -0.33 3.99 -11.52
C CYS A 300 -0.35 5.18 -12.49
N ILE A 301 0.84 5.65 -12.89
CA ILE A 301 1.02 6.78 -13.81
C ILE A 301 1.61 6.27 -15.12
N SER A 302 0.92 6.49 -16.23
CA SER A 302 1.47 6.21 -17.56
C SER A 302 2.27 7.39 -18.11
N ARG A 303 3.22 7.09 -19.00
CA ARG A 303 3.98 8.08 -19.77
C ARG A 303 3.08 9.10 -20.46
N ASN A 304 2.01 8.63 -21.10
CA ASN A 304 1.06 9.49 -21.79
C ASN A 304 0.45 10.53 -20.84
N GLN A 305 0.06 10.12 -19.63
CA GLN A 305 -0.44 11.05 -18.61
C GLN A 305 0.63 12.07 -18.21
N VAL A 306 1.86 11.66 -17.96
CA VAL A 306 2.96 12.58 -17.58
C VAL A 306 3.22 13.62 -18.66
N LEU A 307 3.26 13.21 -19.92
CA LEU A 307 3.61 14.09 -21.04
C LEU A 307 2.47 15.06 -21.41
N ASN A 308 1.21 14.67 -21.18
CA ASN A 308 0.05 15.50 -21.50
C ASN A 308 -0.45 16.36 -20.33
N ASP A 309 -0.30 15.86 -19.09
CA ASP A 309 -0.63 16.59 -17.88
C ASP A 309 0.45 16.36 -16.81
N PRO A 310 1.52 17.18 -16.79
CA PRO A 310 2.59 17.06 -15.80
C PRO A 310 2.14 17.23 -14.35
N ASN A 311 0.91 17.72 -14.10
CA ASN A 311 0.39 17.87 -12.73
C ASN A 311 0.22 16.53 -12.01
N VAL A 312 0.13 15.41 -12.73
CA VAL A 312 0.09 14.06 -12.14
C VAL A 312 1.34 13.72 -11.32
N LEU A 313 2.42 14.49 -11.49
CA LEU A 313 3.66 14.31 -10.71
C LEU A 313 3.72 15.23 -9.48
N LYS A 314 2.70 16.04 -9.19
CA LYS A 314 2.70 16.98 -8.06
C LYS A 314 2.88 16.30 -6.71
N ASP A 315 2.40 15.06 -6.54
CA ASP A 315 2.52 14.31 -5.29
C ASP A 315 3.98 13.94 -4.94
N PHE A 316 4.88 13.99 -5.93
CA PHE A 316 6.33 13.89 -5.69
C PHE A 316 6.89 15.18 -5.06
N SER A 317 6.14 16.28 -5.02
CA SER A 317 6.59 17.58 -4.49
C SER A 317 6.38 17.67 -2.97
N GLY A 318 6.99 16.76 -2.20
CA GLY A 318 6.86 16.83 -0.76
C GLY A 318 7.56 15.71 -0.01
N ARG A 319 8.03 16.03 1.20
CA ARG A 319 8.18 15.03 2.26
C ARG A 319 6.91 15.12 3.10
N THR A 320 5.92 14.26 2.86
CA THR A 320 5.04 13.91 3.97
C THR A 320 5.95 13.35 5.06
N CYS A 321 5.82 13.86 6.29
CA CYS A 321 6.70 13.49 7.39
C CYS A 321 6.82 11.95 7.45
N THR A 322 8.04 11.44 7.57
CA THR A 322 8.27 10.01 7.77
C THR A 322 7.48 9.55 8.99
N VAL A 323 6.40 8.79 8.76
CA VAL A 323 5.76 8.04 9.84
C VAL A 323 6.85 7.14 10.42
N PRO A 324 7.17 7.23 11.73
CA PRO A 324 8.20 6.40 12.33
C PRO A 324 7.84 4.92 12.12
N ARG A 325 8.61 4.22 11.28
CA ARG A 325 8.34 2.80 10.91
C ARG A 325 8.85 1.80 11.96
N SER A 326 9.27 2.30 13.12
CA SER A 326 9.75 1.49 14.23
C SER A 326 9.52 2.23 15.56
N LYS A 327 8.57 1.74 16.35
CA LYS A 327 8.77 1.39 17.76
C LYS A 327 8.04 0.09 18.05
#